data_AF-A0A371JC36-F1
#
_entry.id   AF-A0A371JC36-F1
#
_cell.length_a   1.000
_cell.length_b   1.000
_cell.length_c   1.000
_cell.angle_alpha   90.00
_cell.angle_beta   90.00
_cell.angle_gamma   90.00
#
_symmetry.space_group_name_H-M   'P 1'
#
loop_
_entity.id
_entity.type
_entity.pdbx_description
1 polymer ?
#
loop_
_entity_poly.entity_id
_entity_poly.type
_entity_poly.pdbx_seq_one_letter_code
_entity_poly.pdbx_strand_id
1 'polypeptide(L)'
;MGKTKIIKKSSIEVDEDFVTIKLANSDLAYLLKNSPNNFSEAHVKRGQYTEFAEYVANAFENWEDADTGESPLLAALEQIFESATDDSIDCIKQNEEW
;
A
#
# COMPACT_ATOMS: atom_id res chain seq x y z
N MET A 1 1.37 -12.28 -34.77
CA MET A 1 0.73 -12.59 -33.47
C MET A 1 1.03 -11.45 -32.50
N GLY A 2 0.07 -10.57 -32.26
CA GLY A 2 0.22 -9.52 -31.25
C GLY A 2 0.18 -10.16 -29.88
N LYS A 3 1.23 -9.97 -29.06
CA LYS A 3 1.20 -10.40 -27.65
C LYS A 3 0.18 -9.53 -26.93
N THR A 4 -0.94 -10.10 -26.51
CA THR A 4 -1.89 -9.42 -25.63
C THR A 4 -1.15 -9.02 -24.36
N LYS A 5 -0.96 -7.72 -24.17
CA LYS A 5 -0.32 -7.17 -22.97
C LYS A 5 -1.37 -7.19 -21.86
N ILE A 6 -1.33 -8.20 -21.01
CA ILE A 6 -2.15 -8.21 -19.79
C ILE A 6 -1.69 -7.03 -18.94
N ILE A 7 -2.55 -6.02 -18.79
CA ILE A 7 -2.31 -4.90 -17.89
C ILE A 7 -2.61 -5.43 -16.49
N LYS A 8 -1.57 -5.81 -15.74
CA LYS A 8 -1.71 -6.13 -14.31
C LYS A 8 -2.13 -4.85 -13.60
N LYS A 9 -3.24 -4.90 -12.86
CA LYS A 9 -3.69 -3.83 -11.98
C LYS A 9 -3.41 -4.22 -10.55
N SER A 10 -3.24 -3.23 -9.68
CA SER A 10 -3.22 -3.47 -8.24
C SER A 10 -4.56 -4.07 -7.78
N SER A 11 -4.50 -4.98 -6.80
CA SER A 11 -5.68 -5.69 -6.27
C SER A 11 -5.45 -6.08 -4.82
N ILE A 12 -6.55 -6.29 -4.09
CA ILE A 12 -6.56 -6.83 -2.74
C ILE A 12 -7.27 -8.19 -2.80
N GLU A 13 -6.65 -9.20 -2.19
CA GLU A 13 -7.22 -10.54 -2.03
C GLU A 13 -7.25 -10.85 -0.53
N VAL A 14 -8.35 -11.44 -0.07
CA VAL A 14 -8.55 -11.82 1.34
C VAL A 14 -8.93 -13.28 1.38
N ASP A 15 -8.24 -14.04 2.25
CA ASP A 15 -8.61 -15.41 2.60
C ASP A 15 -8.76 -15.56 4.12
N GLU A 16 -8.87 -16.80 4.60
CA GLU A 16 -9.12 -17.11 6.01
C GLU A 16 -7.96 -16.68 6.93
N ASP A 17 -6.75 -16.61 6.39
CA ASP A 17 -5.52 -16.38 7.14
C ASP A 17 -4.87 -15.03 6.82
N PHE A 18 -5.04 -14.52 5.60
CA PHE A 18 -4.27 -13.40 5.08
C PHE A 18 -5.09 -12.36 4.31
N VAL A 19 -4.69 -11.11 4.47
CA VAL A 19 -4.98 -10.02 3.53
C VAL A 19 -3.74 -9.81 2.65
N THR A 20 -3.85 -10.09 1.36
CA THR A 20 -2.77 -9.91 0.38
C THR A 20 -3.00 -8.67 -0.47
N ILE A 21 -2.05 -7.75 -0.44
CA ILE A 21 -2.04 -6.55 -1.29
C ILE A 21 -1.09 -6.78 -2.46
N LYS A 22 -1.63 -6.80 -3.69
CA LYS A 22 -0.83 -6.88 -4.91
C LYS A 22 -0.76 -5.49 -5.52
N LEU A 23 0.45 -4.94 -5.60
CA LEU A 23 0.70 -3.65 -6.26
C LEU A 23 1.39 -3.90 -7.60
N ALA A 24 0.81 -3.37 -8.68
CA ALA A 24 1.48 -3.40 -9.98
C ALA A 24 2.61 -2.35 -9.97
N ASN A 25 3.81 -2.71 -10.45
CA ASN A 25 4.94 -1.77 -10.46
C ASN A 25 4.65 -0.49 -11.28
N SER A 26 3.76 -0.58 -12.28
CA SER A 26 3.28 0.59 -13.02
C SER A 26 2.47 1.55 -12.16
N ASP A 27 1.67 1.01 -11.25
CA ASP A 27 0.83 1.80 -10.35
C ASP A 27 1.72 2.46 -9.28
N LEU A 28 2.71 1.75 -8.74
CA LEU A 28 3.73 2.33 -7.86
C LEU A 28 4.48 3.50 -8.52
N ALA A 29 4.93 3.31 -9.77
CA ALA A 29 5.60 4.38 -10.50
C ALA A 29 4.68 5.57 -10.80
N TYR A 30 3.39 5.30 -11.07
CA TYR A 30 2.37 6.34 -11.23
C TYR A 30 2.17 7.11 -9.92
N LEU A 31 2.12 6.42 -8.78
CA LEU A 31 1.97 7.05 -7.46
C LEU A 31 3.15 7.96 -7.13
N LEU A 32 4.39 7.53 -7.35
CA LEU A 32 5.56 8.39 -7.19
C LEU A 32 5.42 9.67 -8.04
N LYS A 33 5.11 9.51 -9.33
CA LYS A 33 5.01 10.62 -10.27
C LYS A 33 3.96 11.66 -9.85
N ASN A 34 2.83 11.21 -9.29
CA ASN A 34 1.70 12.08 -8.94
C ASN A 34 1.62 12.39 -7.44
N SER A 35 2.61 11.96 -6.65
CA SER A 35 2.60 12.20 -5.22
C SER A 35 2.74 13.69 -4.92
N PRO A 36 1.92 14.26 -4.03
CA PRO A 36 2.09 15.64 -3.58
C PRO A 36 3.41 15.87 -2.85
N ASN A 37 4.03 14.79 -2.35
CA ASN A 37 5.32 14.81 -1.66
C ASN A 37 6.51 14.60 -2.64
N ASN A 38 6.26 14.48 -3.94
CA ASN A 38 7.30 14.37 -4.96
C ASN A 38 7.75 15.75 -5.45
N PHE A 39 8.32 16.55 -4.56
CA PHE A 39 8.77 17.92 -4.85
C PHE A 39 9.87 18.00 -5.92
N SER A 40 10.57 16.89 -6.18
CA SER A 40 11.64 16.80 -7.17
C SER A 40 11.16 16.34 -8.56
N GLU A 41 9.86 16.11 -8.74
CA GLU A 41 9.28 15.56 -9.97
C GLU A 41 9.96 14.24 -10.41
N ALA A 42 10.39 13.44 -9.43
CA ALA A 42 11.07 12.18 -9.67
C ALA A 42 10.18 11.19 -10.43
N HIS A 43 10.81 10.37 -11.27
CA HIS A 43 10.14 9.30 -12.01
C HIS A 43 11.02 8.05 -12.05
N VAL A 44 10.35 6.89 -12.11
CA VAL A 44 11.04 5.61 -12.24
C VAL A 44 11.62 5.50 -13.66
N LYS A 45 12.92 5.17 -13.75
CA LYS A 45 13.59 4.98 -15.03
C LYS A 45 12.99 3.78 -15.77
N ARG A 46 12.92 3.87 -17.10
CA ARG A 46 12.41 2.78 -17.94
C ARG A 46 13.26 1.51 -17.71
N GLY A 47 12.59 0.41 -17.39
CA GLY A 47 13.23 -0.88 -17.12
C GLY A 47 13.54 -1.14 -15.64
N GLN A 48 13.45 -0.11 -14.79
CA GLN A 48 13.78 -0.21 -13.35
C GLN A 48 12.56 -0.34 -12.43
N TYR A 49 11.43 -0.73 -13.00
CA TYR A 49 10.18 -0.86 -12.24
C TYR A 49 10.24 -1.93 -11.16
N THR A 50 11.00 -3.02 -11.38
CA THR A 50 11.17 -4.09 -10.39
C THR A 50 12.04 -3.63 -9.22
N GLU A 51 13.19 -3.03 -9.51
CA GLU A 51 14.11 -2.53 -8.49
C GLU A 51 13.45 -1.45 -7.62
N PHE A 52 12.64 -0.59 -8.23
CA PHE A 52 11.83 0.38 -7.47
C PHE A 52 10.78 -0.30 -6.58
N ALA A 53 10.10 -1.34 -7.07
CA ALA A 53 9.12 -2.07 -6.28
C ALA A 53 9.77 -2.82 -5.10
N GLU A 54 10.97 -3.39 -5.30
CA GLU A 54 11.76 -4.01 -4.24
C GLU A 54 12.18 -3.00 -3.17
N TYR A 55 12.62 -1.80 -3.59
CA TYR A 55 12.90 -0.70 -2.67
C TYR A 55 11.69 -0.33 -1.81
N VAL A 56 10.52 -0.18 -2.44
CA VAL A 56 9.27 0.13 -1.73
C VAL A 56 8.88 -0.99 -0.76
N ALA A 57 8.98 -2.26 -1.17
CA ALA A 57 8.68 -3.40 -0.31
C ALA A 57 9.60 -3.45 0.92
N ASN A 58 10.91 -3.24 0.72
CA ASN A 58 11.87 -3.20 1.80
C ASN A 58 11.59 -2.04 2.79
N ALA A 59 11.13 -0.89 2.29
CA ALA A 59 10.70 0.21 3.15
C ALA A 59 9.45 -0.17 3.98
N PHE A 60 8.48 -0.88 3.41
CA PHE A 60 7.33 -1.36 4.18
C PHE A 60 7.71 -2.34 5.31
N GLU A 61 8.70 -3.21 5.08
CA GLU A 61 9.14 -4.18 6.08
C GLU A 61 10.05 -3.60 7.16
N ASN A 62 10.92 -2.66 6.80
CA ASN A 62 12.07 -2.30 7.64
C ASN A 62 12.16 -0.83 8.02
N TRP A 63 11.34 0.06 7.43
CA TRP A 63 11.27 1.42 7.93
C TRP A 63 10.30 1.54 9.09
N GLU A 64 10.74 2.34 10.04
CA GLU A 64 9.94 2.85 11.14
C GLU A 64 10.04 4.37 11.05
N ASP A 65 8.91 5.04 11.27
CA ASP A 65 8.89 6.48 11.42
C ASP A 65 9.72 6.85 12.66
N ALA A 66 10.61 7.84 12.52
CA ALA A 66 11.60 8.14 13.55
C ALA A 66 10.99 8.78 14.81
N ASP A 67 9.80 9.38 14.69
CA ASP A 67 9.14 10.11 15.76
C ASP A 67 8.14 9.22 16.52
N THR A 68 7.45 8.33 15.80
CA THR A 68 6.42 7.43 16.35
C THR A 68 6.91 6.00 16.57
N GLY A 69 7.97 5.58 15.87
CA GLY A 69 8.44 4.20 15.84
C GLY A 69 7.55 3.25 15.05
N GLU A 70 6.53 3.76 14.35
CA GLU A 70 5.56 2.93 13.66
C GLU A 70 5.99 2.58 12.24
N SER A 71 5.65 1.36 11.81
CA SER A 71 5.87 0.98 10.42
C SER A 71 4.87 1.70 9.50
N PRO A 72 5.26 2.04 8.27
CA PRO A 72 4.35 2.63 7.29
C PRO A 72 3.10 1.79 7.02
N LEU A 73 3.18 0.46 7.20
CA LEU A 73 2.04 -0.43 7.04
C LEU A 73 1.01 -0.26 8.16
N LEU A 74 1.47 -0.17 9.41
CA LEU A 74 0.58 0.01 10.56
C LEU A 74 -0.14 1.35 10.49
N ALA A 75 0.60 2.44 10.23
CA ALA A 75 0.02 3.77 10.07
C ALA A 75 -1.04 3.82 8.94
N ALA A 76 -0.83 3.07 7.85
CA ALA A 76 -1.82 2.97 6.77
C ALA A 76 -3.09 2.21 7.20
N LEU A 77 -2.96 1.18 8.03
CA LEU A 77 -4.11 0.44 8.58
C LEU A 77 -4.89 1.27 9.59
N GLU A 78 -4.20 2.04 10.44
CA GLU A 78 -4.86 2.93 11.40
C GLU A 78 -5.75 3.97 10.71
N GLN A 79 -5.26 4.60 9.65
CA GLN A 79 -6.09 5.54 8.86
C GLN A 79 -7.34 4.87 8.26
N ILE A 80 -7.25 3.59 7.87
CA ILE A 80 -8.41 2.83 7.41
C ILE A 80 -9.39 2.61 8.55
N PHE A 81 -8.90 2.27 9.75
CA PHE A 81 -9.75 2.08 10.92
C PHE A 81 -10.41 3.37 11.39
N GLU A 82 -9.70 4.51 11.35
CA GLU A 82 -10.29 5.82 11.63
C GLU A 82 -11.42 6.18 10.66
N SER A 83 -11.29 5.75 9.39
CA SER A 83 -12.34 5.95 8.39
C SER A 83 -13.53 5.00 8.53
N ALA A 84 -13.35 3.90 9.27
CA ALA A 84 -14.42 2.95 9.55
C ALA A 84 -15.28 3.51 10.69
N THR A 85 -16.47 3.99 10.37
CA THR A 85 -17.46 4.41 11.38
C THR A 85 -18.02 3.19 12.11
N ASP A 86 -18.49 3.36 13.35
CA ASP A 86 -19.06 2.29 14.19
C ASP A 86 -20.15 1.45 13.49
N ASP A 87 -20.94 2.06 12.59
CA ASP A 87 -22.01 1.37 11.84
C ASP A 87 -21.52 0.60 10.59
N SER A 88 -20.22 0.61 10.28
CA SER A 88 -19.70 0.11 8.99
C SER A 88 -19.15 -1.32 9.03
N ILE A 89 -18.96 -1.92 10.21
CA ILE A 89 -18.32 -3.24 10.36
C ILE A 89 -19.03 -4.09 11.42
N ASP A 90 -20.05 -4.85 11.01
CA ASP A 90 -20.83 -5.77 11.85
C ASP A 90 -20.00 -6.85 12.57
N CYS A 91 -18.78 -7.13 12.11
CA CYS A 91 -17.90 -8.14 12.71
C CYS A 91 -17.02 -7.60 13.85
N ILE A 92 -17.03 -6.29 14.13
CA ILE A 92 -16.34 -5.69 15.27
C ILE A 92 -17.31 -5.59 16.44
N LYS A 93 -16.97 -6.21 17.57
CA LYS A 93 -17.69 -6.00 18.83
C LYS A 93 -16.95 -4.95 19.65
N GLN A 94 -17.64 -3.89 20.04
CA GLN A 94 -17.12 -2.98 21.05
C GLN A 94 -17.08 -3.72 22.40
N ASN A 95 -16.00 -3.58 23.15
CA ASN A 95 -16.02 -3.97 24.56
C ASN A 95 -16.96 -2.99 25.26
N GLU A 96 -18.14 -3.46 25.67
CA GLU A 96 -18.94 -2.77 26.69
C GLU A 96 -18.08 -2.74 27.97
N GLU A 97 -17.45 -1.60 28.23
CA GLU A 97 -16.87 -1.12 29.50
C GLU A 97 -16.09 -2.13 30.38
N TRP A 98 -14.79 -1.85 30.59
CA TRP A 98 -14.10 -2.22 31.84
C TRP A 98 -14.05 -1.01 32.78
#